data_AF-A0A7S1R3M1-F1
#
_entry.id   AF-A0A7S1R3M1-F1
#
_cell.length_a   1.000
_cell.length_b   1.000
_cell.length_c   1.000
_cell.angle_alpha   90.00
_cell.angle_beta   90.00
_cell.angle_gamma   90.00
#
_symmetry.space_group_name_H-M   'P 1'
#
loop_
_entity.id
_entity.type
_entity.pdbx_description
1 polymer ?
#
loop_
_entity_poly.entity_id
_entity_poly.type
_entity_poly.pdbx_seq_one_letter_code
_entity_poly.pdbx_strand_id
1 'polypeptide(L)'
;MAHPAPSNEDALGERRGFTVYENQRWYPLRGWSSSLLPTDRDPYSDRSGKQPLKKDGFPLPPGYHWITQWEAEINETDTDGEGWSYAVDFPASYHAKKTATSMVRRRKWQRVAERRRAATHVPLTGTGDDFVDAGGPNATARSDAAPAAPIAHCDSDVPLPVQPDQRVHQDTTAAPDRQFESLLAKFAHEDS
;
A
#
# COMPACT_ATOMS: atom_id res chain seq x y z
N MET A 1 44.05 -16.98 -8.77
CA MET A 1 43.10 -16.54 -9.83
C MET A 1 42.18 -15.52 -9.20
N ALA A 2 42.09 -14.30 -9.75
CA ALA A 2 41.22 -13.26 -9.21
C ALA A 2 39.76 -13.54 -9.60
N HIS A 3 38.85 -13.54 -8.63
CA HIS A 3 37.41 -13.60 -8.93
C HIS A 3 36.99 -12.31 -9.63
N PRO A 4 36.18 -12.37 -10.70
CA PRO A 4 35.62 -11.16 -11.30
C PRO A 4 34.76 -10.43 -10.27
N ALA A 5 34.88 -9.10 -10.22
CA ALA A 5 34.00 -8.26 -9.41
C ALA A 5 32.54 -8.58 -9.75
N PRO A 6 31.62 -8.63 -8.76
CA PRO A 6 30.21 -8.87 -9.05
C PRO A 6 29.74 -7.84 -10.06
N SER A 7 29.08 -8.31 -11.12
CA SER A 7 28.56 -7.44 -12.16
C SER A 7 27.56 -6.45 -11.53
N ASN A 8 27.43 -5.26 -12.11
CA ASN A 8 26.56 -4.20 -11.57
C ASN A 8 25.07 -4.63 -11.45
N GLU A 9 24.71 -5.74 -12.11
CA GLU A 9 23.38 -6.35 -12.11
C GLU A 9 23.17 -7.26 -10.89
N ASP A 10 24.24 -7.88 -10.36
CA ASP A 10 24.23 -8.75 -9.18
C ASP A 10 24.13 -7.95 -7.85
N ALA A 11 24.37 -6.64 -7.91
CA ALA A 11 24.28 -5.71 -6.78
C ALA A 11 22.86 -5.16 -6.54
N LEU A 12 21.92 -5.39 -7.45
CA LEU A 12 20.55 -4.90 -7.33
C LEU A 12 19.79 -5.73 -6.28
N GLY A 13 19.27 -5.07 -5.25
CA GLY A 13 18.49 -5.69 -4.19
C GLY A 13 17.23 -6.44 -4.68
N GLU A 14 16.64 -7.28 -3.82
CA GLU A 14 15.38 -7.97 -4.11
C GLU A 14 14.23 -6.96 -4.12
N ARG A 15 13.47 -6.86 -5.22
CA ARG A 15 12.28 -5.99 -5.33
C ARG A 15 11.01 -6.82 -5.17
N ARG A 16 10.01 -6.27 -4.46
CA ARG A 16 8.68 -6.87 -4.28
C ARG A 16 7.59 -5.85 -4.56
N GLY A 17 6.61 -6.27 -5.37
CA GLY A 17 5.38 -5.52 -5.62
C GLY A 17 4.29 -5.86 -4.62
N PHE A 18 3.56 -4.85 -4.18
CA PHE A 18 2.45 -4.96 -3.24
C PHE A 18 1.18 -4.40 -3.89
N THR A 19 0.03 -4.96 -3.55
CA THR A 19 -1.26 -4.57 -4.11
C THR A 19 -2.32 -4.46 -3.02
N VAL A 20 -3.12 -3.41 -3.08
CA VAL A 20 -4.32 -3.19 -2.24
C VAL A 20 -5.45 -2.71 -3.16
N TYR A 21 -6.68 -3.15 -2.90
CA TYR A 21 -7.87 -2.62 -3.58
C TYR A 21 -8.61 -1.68 -2.65
N GLU A 22 -8.79 -0.43 -3.08
CA GLU A 22 -9.70 0.52 -2.45
C GLU A 22 -11.12 0.28 -2.95
N ASN A 23 -12.11 0.28 -2.07
CA ASN A 23 -13.49 -0.03 -2.37
C ASN A 23 -14.41 1.11 -1.92
N GLN A 24 -15.38 1.47 -2.76
CA GLN A 24 -16.37 2.50 -2.45
C GLN A 24 -17.77 2.09 -2.91
N ARG A 25 -18.79 2.51 -2.16
CA ARG A 25 -20.21 2.34 -2.49
C ARG A 25 -20.84 3.68 -2.82
N TRP A 26 -21.70 3.69 -3.82
CA TRP A 26 -22.50 4.84 -4.17
C TRP A 26 -23.76 4.88 -3.30
N TYR A 27 -24.02 6.04 -2.69
CA TYR A 27 -25.26 6.32 -1.99
C TYR A 27 -26.00 7.45 -2.71
N PRO A 28 -27.33 7.34 -2.90
CA PRO A 28 -28.13 8.47 -3.36
C PRO A 28 -27.82 9.73 -2.53
N LEU A 29 -27.68 10.87 -3.19
CA LEU A 29 -27.40 12.19 -2.59
C LEU A 29 -26.00 12.38 -1.97
N ARG A 30 -25.30 11.33 -1.54
CA ARG A 30 -23.93 11.41 -1.00
C ARG A 30 -22.85 11.09 -2.04
N GLY A 31 -23.17 10.29 -3.05
CA GLY A 31 -22.21 9.81 -4.02
C GLY A 31 -21.33 8.68 -3.48
N TRP A 32 -20.12 8.58 -4.03
CA TRP A 32 -19.17 7.53 -3.66
C TRP A 32 -18.60 7.73 -2.25
N SER A 33 -18.61 6.68 -1.44
CA SER A 33 -18.13 6.72 -0.06
C SER A 33 -17.35 5.44 0.29
N SER A 34 -16.34 5.59 1.15
CA SER A 34 -15.65 4.48 1.82
C SER A 34 -16.41 3.93 3.03
N SER A 35 -17.54 4.55 3.42
CA SER A 35 -18.45 3.99 4.42
C SER A 35 -19.29 2.91 3.76
N LEU A 36 -18.82 1.66 3.79
CA LEU A 36 -19.46 0.52 3.14
C LEU A 36 -20.54 -0.10 4.04
N LEU A 37 -21.42 -0.93 3.46
CA LEU A 37 -22.43 -1.67 4.22
C LEU A 37 -21.77 -2.76 5.08
N PRO A 38 -22.40 -3.22 6.17
CA PRO A 38 -21.86 -4.34 6.96
C PRO A 38 -21.66 -5.63 6.17
N THR A 39 -22.42 -5.83 5.09
CA THR A 39 -22.34 -6.98 4.17
C THR A 39 -21.32 -6.79 3.05
N ASP A 40 -20.78 -5.57 2.88
CA ASP A 40 -19.73 -5.30 1.92
C ASP A 40 -18.36 -5.79 2.40
N ARG A 41 -17.40 -5.77 1.47
CA ARG A 41 -15.97 -5.87 1.78
C ARG A 41 -15.48 -4.63 2.54
N ASP A 42 -14.28 -4.72 3.12
CA ASP A 42 -13.62 -3.57 3.74
C ASP A 42 -13.24 -2.45 2.75
N PRO A 43 -13.09 -1.19 3.22
CA PRO A 43 -12.69 -0.06 2.36
C PRO A 43 -11.36 -0.26 1.65
N TYR A 44 -10.47 -1.05 2.25
CA TYR A 44 -9.25 -1.53 1.62
C TYR A 44 -9.15 -3.04 1.83
N SER A 45 -8.94 -3.77 0.75
CA SER A 45 -8.95 -5.23 0.76
C SER A 45 -7.89 -5.84 -0.15
N ASP A 46 -7.72 -7.15 -0.02
CA ASP A 46 -7.08 -7.97 -1.05
C ASP A 46 -7.90 -8.02 -2.34
N ARG A 47 -7.39 -8.74 -3.36
CA ARG A 47 -8.09 -8.92 -4.65
C ARG A 47 -9.45 -9.58 -4.51
N SER A 48 -9.60 -10.51 -3.57
CA SER A 48 -10.86 -11.23 -3.38
C SER A 48 -11.92 -10.36 -2.71
N GLY A 49 -11.50 -9.36 -1.92
CA GLY A 49 -12.39 -8.56 -1.08
C GLY A 49 -12.69 -9.20 0.28
N LYS A 50 -11.99 -10.28 0.64
CA LYS A 50 -12.26 -11.03 1.88
C LYS A 50 -11.28 -10.70 3.00
N GLN A 51 -10.11 -10.19 2.68
CA GLN A 51 -9.09 -9.86 3.66
C GLN A 51 -8.96 -8.34 3.76
N PRO A 52 -9.23 -7.73 4.94
CA PRO A 52 -8.97 -6.32 5.16
C PRO A 52 -7.47 -6.06 5.02
N LEU A 53 -7.13 -5.02 4.27
CA LEU A 53 -5.77 -4.49 4.18
C LEU A 53 -5.78 -3.04 4.63
N LYS A 54 -4.61 -2.52 4.99
CA LYS A 54 -4.44 -1.09 5.23
C LYS A 54 -3.45 -0.56 4.21
N LYS A 55 -3.81 0.51 3.53
CA LYS A 55 -2.90 1.23 2.63
C LYS A 55 -1.77 1.91 3.43
N ASP A 56 -2.13 2.44 4.59
CA ASP A 56 -1.21 3.01 5.56
C ASP A 56 -0.80 1.95 6.60
N GLY A 57 0.50 1.89 6.93
CA GLY A 57 1.01 0.87 7.86
C GLY A 57 1.00 -0.56 7.31
N PHE A 58 1.02 -0.73 5.99
CA PHE A 58 1.15 -2.05 5.36
C PHE A 58 2.43 -2.75 5.88
N PRO A 59 2.34 -3.97 6.43
CA PRO A 59 3.47 -4.63 7.09
C PRO A 59 4.49 -5.10 6.05
N LEU A 60 5.64 -4.41 6.00
CA LEU A 60 6.76 -4.85 5.18
C LEU A 60 7.51 -6.00 5.85
N PRO A 61 7.95 -7.02 5.08
CA PRO A 61 8.87 -8.02 5.60
C PRO A 61 10.19 -7.37 6.09
N PRO A 62 10.90 -7.99 7.04
CA PRO A 62 12.16 -7.43 7.55
C PRO A 62 13.18 -7.13 6.45
N GLY A 63 13.80 -5.96 6.53
CA GLY A 63 14.82 -5.50 5.58
C GLY A 63 14.28 -4.91 4.28
N TYR A 64 12.96 -4.82 4.11
CA TYR A 64 12.35 -4.08 3.00
C TYR A 64 12.11 -2.62 3.37
N HIS A 65 12.29 -1.73 2.40
CA HIS A 65 11.83 -0.35 2.46
C HIS A 65 11.13 0.02 1.15
N TRP A 66 10.14 0.90 1.23
CA TRP A 66 9.43 1.39 0.06
C TRP A 66 10.34 2.19 -0.86
N ILE A 67 10.28 1.92 -2.16
CA ILE A 67 11.01 2.68 -3.18
C ILE A 67 10.10 3.46 -4.12
N THR A 68 8.80 3.14 -4.14
CA THR A 68 7.78 3.93 -4.82
C THR A 68 6.72 4.40 -3.84
N GLN A 69 5.89 5.35 -4.27
CA GLN A 69 4.62 5.64 -3.60
C GLN A 69 3.55 4.65 -4.05
N TRP A 70 2.40 4.68 -3.38
CA TRP A 70 1.22 4.00 -3.86
C TRP A 70 0.69 4.70 -5.11
N GLU A 71 0.55 3.96 -6.20
CA GLU A 71 0.04 4.45 -7.49
C GLU A 71 -1.18 3.64 -7.90
N ALA A 72 -2.19 4.33 -8.44
CA ALA A 72 -3.37 3.67 -8.97
C ALA A 72 -3.03 3.02 -10.32
N GLU A 73 -3.38 1.76 -10.49
CA GLU A 73 -3.27 1.09 -11.77
C GLU A 73 -4.37 1.58 -12.70
N ILE A 74 -3.96 2.12 -13.85
CA ILE A 74 -4.84 2.53 -14.93
C ILE A 74 -4.70 1.49 -16.04
N ASN A 75 -5.81 0.86 -16.41
CA ASN A 75 -5.89 -0.11 -17.49
C ASN A 75 -7.04 0.32 -18.41
N GLU A 76 -6.73 0.58 -19.69
CA GLU A 76 -7.70 1.12 -20.66
C GLU A 76 -8.91 0.20 -20.90
N THR A 77 -8.81 -1.10 -20.64
CA THR A 77 -9.94 -2.04 -20.80
C THR A 77 -10.77 -2.18 -19.53
N ASP A 78 -10.13 -2.08 -18.37
CA ASP A 78 -10.72 -2.50 -17.09
C ASP A 78 -11.00 -1.34 -16.12
N THR A 79 -10.42 -0.16 -16.34
CA THR A 79 -10.58 1.01 -15.48
C THR A 79 -10.94 2.27 -16.28
N ASP A 80 -11.51 3.26 -15.60
CA ASP A 80 -11.54 4.63 -16.11
C ASP A 80 -10.17 5.31 -16.02
N GLY A 81 -10.12 6.59 -16.40
CA GLY A 81 -8.89 7.40 -16.38
C GLY A 81 -8.35 7.71 -14.98
N GLU A 82 -9.07 7.39 -13.91
CA GLU A 82 -8.64 7.54 -12.52
C GLU A 82 -8.29 6.19 -11.86
N GLY A 83 -8.36 5.09 -12.62
CA GLY A 83 -8.07 3.73 -12.14
C GLY A 83 -9.25 3.04 -11.44
N TRP A 84 -10.48 3.57 -11.55
CA TRP A 84 -11.67 2.92 -11.00
C TRP A 84 -12.26 1.92 -11.96
N SER A 85 -12.63 0.75 -11.43
CA SER A 85 -13.55 -0.18 -12.09
C SER A 85 -14.88 -0.22 -11.36
N TYR A 86 -15.98 -0.34 -12.10
CA TYR A 86 -17.34 -0.24 -11.60
C TYR A 86 -18.05 -1.60 -11.68
N ALA A 87 -18.99 -1.85 -10.75
CA ALA A 87 -19.85 -3.03 -10.79
C ALA A 87 -21.23 -2.73 -10.20
N VAL A 88 -22.20 -3.62 -10.47
CA VAL A 88 -23.57 -3.48 -9.95
C VAL A 88 -23.66 -3.70 -8.45
N ASP A 89 -22.86 -4.62 -7.91
CA ASP A 89 -22.75 -4.90 -6.48
C ASP A 89 -21.49 -5.73 -6.17
N PHE A 90 -21.20 -6.01 -4.89
CA PHE A 90 -20.23 -7.02 -4.50
C PHE A 90 -20.91 -8.39 -4.28
N PRO A 91 -20.37 -9.52 -4.79
CA PRO A 91 -19.36 -9.66 -5.82
C PRO A 91 -20.00 -9.69 -7.24
N ALA A 92 -19.62 -8.77 -8.11
CA ALA A 92 -20.00 -8.79 -9.52
C ALA A 92 -18.80 -8.54 -10.46
N SER A 93 -19.03 -8.72 -11.76
CA SER A 93 -18.04 -8.42 -12.80
C SER A 93 -17.82 -6.92 -12.92
N TYR A 94 -16.54 -6.53 -12.96
CA TYR A 94 -16.12 -5.14 -13.04
C TYR A 94 -15.93 -4.70 -14.49
N HIS A 95 -16.12 -3.41 -14.75
CA HIS A 95 -15.96 -2.80 -16.05
C HIS A 95 -15.45 -1.35 -15.92
N ALA A 96 -14.76 -0.86 -16.95
CA ALA A 96 -14.15 0.47 -16.95
C ALA A 96 -15.16 1.63 -16.87
N LYS A 97 -16.28 1.52 -17.58
CA LYS A 97 -17.24 2.64 -17.73
C LYS A 97 -18.34 2.57 -16.69
N LYS A 98 -18.47 3.61 -15.86
CA LYS A 98 -19.62 3.78 -14.96
C LYS A 98 -20.95 3.73 -15.73
N THR A 99 -21.89 2.93 -15.24
CA THR A 99 -23.28 2.86 -15.71
C THR A 99 -24.23 3.41 -14.63
N ALA A 100 -25.50 3.63 -15.00
CA ALA A 100 -26.52 4.02 -14.03
C ALA A 100 -26.77 2.95 -12.95
N THR A 101 -26.46 1.69 -13.23
CA THR A 101 -26.60 0.56 -12.31
C THR A 101 -25.34 0.30 -11.48
N SER A 102 -24.25 1.05 -11.68
CA SER A 102 -23.02 0.88 -10.91
C SER A 102 -23.18 1.38 -9.47
N MET A 103 -23.36 0.47 -8.51
CA MET A 103 -23.48 0.81 -7.09
C MET A 103 -22.19 0.68 -6.31
N VAL A 104 -21.20 -0.04 -6.85
CA VAL A 104 -19.89 -0.21 -6.25
C VAL A 104 -18.78 0.13 -7.24
N ARG A 105 -17.64 0.57 -6.71
CA ARG A 105 -16.40 0.72 -7.48
C ARG A 105 -15.21 0.26 -6.67
N ARG A 106 -14.16 -0.16 -7.37
CA ARG A 106 -12.86 -0.47 -6.76
C ARG A 106 -11.72 0.17 -7.54
N ARG A 107 -10.62 0.47 -6.87
CA ARG A 107 -9.38 0.97 -7.48
C ARG A 107 -8.20 0.16 -6.98
N LYS A 108 -7.39 -0.36 -7.90
CA LYS A 108 -6.21 -1.16 -7.57
C LYS A 108 -5.02 -0.23 -7.36
N TRP A 109 -4.43 -0.30 -6.18
CA TRP A 109 -3.21 0.41 -5.81
C TRP A 109 -2.02 -0.53 -5.85
N GLN A 110 -0.90 -0.06 -6.40
CA GLN A 110 0.37 -0.77 -6.43
C GLN A 110 1.48 0.04 -5.77
N ARG A 111 2.43 -0.66 -5.15
CA ARG A 111 3.65 -0.06 -4.57
C ARG A 111 4.77 -1.07 -4.57
N VAL A 112 6.01 -0.61 -4.72
CA VAL A 112 7.20 -1.46 -4.74
C VAL A 112 8.08 -1.18 -3.53
N ALA A 113 8.55 -2.24 -2.89
CA ALA A 113 9.61 -2.18 -1.89
C ALA A 113 10.84 -2.92 -2.39
N GLU A 114 12.01 -2.56 -1.88
CA GLU A 114 13.25 -3.27 -2.12
C GLU A 114 13.92 -3.68 -0.82
N ARG A 115 14.69 -4.77 -0.88
CA ARG A 115 15.61 -5.18 0.17
C ARG A 115 17.00 -5.26 -0.41
N ARG A 116 17.93 -4.49 0.16
CA ARG A 116 19.36 -4.62 -0.20
C ARG A 116 19.86 -5.99 0.23
N ARG A 117 20.57 -6.67 -0.67
CA ARG A 117 21.36 -7.84 -0.28
C ARG A 117 22.50 -7.36 0.60
N ALA A 118 22.73 -8.02 1.73
CA ALA A 118 23.92 -7.76 2.52
C ALA A 118 25.14 -8.04 1.64
N ALA A 119 26.07 -7.09 1.55
CA ALA A 119 27.34 -7.35 0.91
C ALA A 119 27.97 -8.54 1.64
N THR A 120 28.26 -9.62 0.91
CA THR A 120 28.96 -10.77 1.46
C THR A 120 30.28 -10.25 2.00
N HIS A 121 30.43 -10.17 3.32
CA HIS A 121 31.70 -9.86 3.93
C HIS A 121 32.64 -11.02 3.60
N VAL A 122 33.47 -10.85 2.58
CA VAL A 122 34.59 -11.77 2.33
C VAL A 122 35.51 -11.62 3.53
N PRO A 123 35.66 -12.64 4.40
CA PRO A 123 36.66 -12.57 5.43
C PRO A 123 38.00 -12.51 4.70
N LEU A 124 38.70 -11.39 4.82
CA LEU A 124 40.11 -11.36 4.48
C LEU A 124 40.80 -12.29 5.48
N THR A 125 40.98 -13.55 5.11
CA THR A 125 41.91 -14.45 5.80
C THR A 125 43.30 -13.91 5.54
N GLY A 126 43.71 -12.93 6.34
CA GLY A 126 45.10 -12.57 6.54
C GLY A 126 45.75 -13.70 7.34
N THR A 127 46.49 -14.55 6.64
CA THR A 127 47.50 -15.43 7.19
C THR A 127 48.49 -14.64 8.04
N GLY A 128 48.94 -15.26 9.14
CA GLY A 128 49.65 -14.62 10.25
C GLY A 128 51.01 -14.03 9.91
N ASP A 129 51.52 -13.24 10.85
CA ASP A 129 52.78 -13.54 11.56
C ASP A 129 52.89 -12.66 12.84
N ASP A 130 53.42 -13.31 13.88
CA ASP A 130 53.82 -12.91 15.24
C ASP A 130 53.98 -11.42 15.63
N PHE A 131 53.35 -11.06 16.77
CA PHE A 131 54.10 -10.43 17.86
C PHE A 131 53.46 -10.70 19.23
N VAL A 132 54.25 -11.32 20.11
CA VAL A 132 53.96 -11.65 21.51
C VAL A 132 54.33 -10.45 22.39
N ASP A 133 53.45 -10.03 23.30
CA ASP A 133 53.91 -9.53 24.61
C ASP A 133 52.84 -9.77 25.70
N ALA A 134 53.33 -10.22 26.85
CA ALA A 134 52.56 -10.72 27.97
C ALA A 134 52.50 -9.67 29.10
N GLY A 135 51.33 -9.49 29.69
CA GLY A 135 51.20 -8.75 30.96
C GLY A 135 49.77 -8.35 31.32
N GLY A 136 49.02 -9.24 31.95
CA GLY A 136 47.87 -8.86 32.78
C GLY A 136 48.26 -8.79 34.28
N PRO A 137 47.32 -8.63 35.23
CA PRO A 137 45.92 -8.22 35.09
C PRO A 137 45.50 -7.12 36.11
N ASN A 138 44.43 -6.38 35.84
CA ASN A 138 43.52 -5.96 36.93
C ASN A 138 42.08 -5.80 36.44
N ALA A 139 41.17 -6.38 37.21
CA ALA A 139 39.75 -6.48 36.96
C ALA A 139 39.03 -5.16 37.25
N THR A 140 37.94 -4.89 36.54
CA THR A 140 36.62 -4.62 37.13
C THR A 140 35.58 -4.58 36.00
N ALA A 141 34.63 -5.50 36.06
CA ALA A 141 33.44 -5.51 35.23
C ALA A 141 32.56 -4.28 35.54
N ARG A 142 32.08 -3.60 34.49
CA ARG A 142 30.85 -2.82 34.54
C ARG A 142 30.04 -3.06 33.28
N SER A 143 28.79 -3.41 33.53
CA SER A 143 27.67 -3.69 32.66
C SER A 143 27.23 -2.49 31.82
N ASP A 144 26.72 -2.81 30.63
CA ASP A 144 25.58 -2.20 29.94
C ASP A 144 25.38 -0.68 29.99
N ALA A 145 25.58 -0.03 28.83
CA ALA A 145 24.66 0.97 28.31
C ALA A 145 24.98 1.28 26.84
N ALA A 146 24.06 0.94 25.95
CA ALA A 146 24.05 1.45 24.58
C ALA A 146 23.93 2.99 24.58
N PRO A 147 24.57 3.72 23.66
CA PRO A 147 24.34 5.15 23.55
C PRO A 147 22.90 5.41 23.08
N ALA A 148 22.21 6.24 23.85
CA ALA A 148 20.87 6.72 23.57
C ALA A 148 20.78 7.36 22.18
N ALA A 149 19.72 7.01 21.44
CA ALA A 149 19.32 7.73 20.24
C ALA A 149 19.07 9.21 20.56
N PRO A 150 19.42 10.15 19.66
CA PRO A 150 19.11 11.55 19.89
C PRO A 150 17.59 11.74 19.91
N ILE A 151 17.13 12.44 20.95
CA ILE A 151 15.79 13.02 21.05
C ILE A 151 15.66 14.01 19.89
N ALA A 152 14.95 13.63 18.82
CA ALA A 152 14.50 14.57 17.82
C ALA A 152 13.36 15.39 18.42
N HIS A 153 13.69 16.62 18.76
CA HIS A 153 12.77 17.67 19.15
C HIS A 153 11.68 17.81 18.07
N CYS A 154 10.43 17.58 18.45
CA CYS A 154 9.27 17.93 17.65
C CYS A 154 9.13 19.45 17.67
N ASP A 155 9.62 20.13 16.64
CA ASP A 155 8.97 21.35 16.17
C ASP A 155 9.49 21.71 14.78
N SER A 156 8.61 21.56 13.79
CA SER A 156 8.65 22.25 12.50
C SER A 156 7.32 21.94 11.83
N ASP A 157 6.40 22.90 11.91
CA ASP A 157 5.17 22.98 11.14
C ASP A 157 5.41 22.61 9.66
N VAL A 158 4.99 21.40 9.28
CA VAL A 158 4.87 21.02 7.88
C VAL A 158 3.42 21.29 7.48
N PRO A 159 3.13 22.26 6.59
CA PRO A 159 1.78 22.47 6.13
C PRO A 159 1.28 21.21 5.41
N LEU A 160 0.10 20.74 5.81
CA LEU A 160 -0.61 19.64 5.18
C LEU A 160 -0.68 19.87 3.66
N PRO A 161 -0.54 18.83 2.83
CA PRO A 161 -0.74 18.97 1.40
C PRO A 161 -2.17 19.43 1.13
N VAL A 162 -2.30 20.61 0.54
CA VAL A 162 -3.55 21.16 0.02
C VAL A 162 -4.13 20.13 -0.94
N GLN A 163 -5.31 19.61 -0.60
CA GLN A 163 -6.06 18.71 -1.46
C GLN A 163 -6.27 19.39 -2.82
N PRO A 164 -6.12 18.68 -3.95
CA PRO A 164 -6.51 19.26 -5.23
C PRO A 164 -8.00 19.62 -5.17
N ASP A 165 -8.25 20.89 -5.40
CA ASP A 165 -9.56 21.52 -5.53
C ASP A 165 -10.52 20.58 -6.28
N GLN A 166 -11.54 20.09 -5.57
CA GLN A 166 -12.64 19.35 -6.18
C GLN A 166 -13.42 20.34 -7.04
N ARG A 167 -12.92 20.59 -8.25
CA ARG A 167 -13.65 21.30 -9.27
C ARG A 167 -14.86 20.44 -9.61
N VAL A 168 -16.00 20.87 -9.09
CA VAL A 168 -17.31 20.31 -9.33
C VAL A 168 -17.57 20.30 -10.83
N HIS A 169 -17.31 19.17 -11.49
CA HIS A 169 -17.97 18.86 -12.74
C HIS A 169 -19.40 18.44 -12.38
N GLN A 170 -20.32 19.40 -12.51
CA GLN A 170 -21.75 19.14 -12.51
C GLN A 170 -22.03 18.29 -13.76
N ASP A 171 -22.06 16.97 -13.60
CA ASP A 171 -22.62 16.08 -14.61
C ASP A 171 -24.15 16.10 -14.48
N THR A 172 -24.76 16.53 -15.58
CA THR A 172 -26.19 16.68 -15.83
C THR A 172 -27.04 15.58 -15.19
N THR A 173 -27.91 15.98 -14.28
CA THR A 173 -28.94 15.12 -13.67
C THR A 173 -29.98 14.74 -14.73
N ALA A 174 -29.87 13.53 -15.29
CA ALA A 174 -31.03 12.83 -15.82
C ALA A 174 -31.73 12.15 -14.64
N ALA A 175 -33.04 12.37 -14.49
CA ALA A 175 -33.85 11.77 -13.43
C ALA A 175 -33.77 10.23 -13.48
N PRO A 176 -33.71 9.52 -12.34
CA PRO A 176 -33.65 8.07 -12.32
C PRO A 176 -34.96 7.45 -12.80
N ASP A 177 -34.85 6.39 -13.62
CA ASP A 177 -35.94 5.58 -14.11
C ASP A 177 -36.68 4.89 -12.94
N ARG A 178 -38.01 4.80 -13.01
CA ARG A 178 -38.86 4.16 -11.98
C ARG A 178 -38.48 2.70 -11.71
N GLN A 179 -37.80 2.03 -12.63
CA GLN A 179 -37.27 0.69 -12.39
C GLN A 179 -36.13 0.65 -11.36
N PHE A 180 -35.36 1.73 -11.21
CA PHE A 180 -34.24 1.84 -10.28
C PHE A 180 -34.69 1.97 -8.81
N GLU A 181 -35.70 2.80 -8.55
CA GLU A 181 -36.31 2.95 -7.23
C GLU A 181 -36.91 1.64 -6.71
N SER A 182 -37.49 0.83 -7.61
CA SER A 182 -38.06 -0.47 -7.24
C SER A 182 -37.00 -1.51 -6.86
N LEU A 183 -35.81 -1.46 -7.46
CA LEU A 183 -34.71 -2.36 -7.09
C LEU A 183 -34.13 -2.00 -5.73
N LEU A 184 -33.89 -0.71 -5.47
CA LEU A 184 -33.42 -0.23 -4.16
C LEU A 184 -34.39 -0.56 -3.02
N ALA A 185 -35.70 -0.43 -3.26
CA ALA A 185 -36.72 -0.77 -2.28
C ALA A 185 -36.81 -2.28 -1.98
N LYS A 186 -36.47 -3.15 -2.95
CA LYS A 186 -36.47 -4.61 -2.76
C LYS A 186 -35.29 -5.07 -1.89
N PHE A 187 -34.10 -4.51 -2.08
CA PHE A 187 -32.94 -4.85 -1.25
C PHE A 187 -33.04 -4.33 0.18
N ALA A 188 -33.85 -3.30 0.44
CA ALA A 188 -34.05 -2.74 1.78
C ALA A 188 -35.09 -3.50 2.64
N HIS A 189 -35.79 -4.49 2.10
CA HIS A 189 -36.88 -5.21 2.79
C HIS A 189 -36.58 -6.70 3.02
N GLU A 190 -35.45 -7.24 2.56
CA GLU A 190 -35.11 -8.66 2.73
C GLU A 190 -34.26 -8.99 3.99
N ASP A 191 -33.84 -8.00 4.77
CA ASP A 191 -33.15 -8.20 6.07
C ASP A 191 -33.98 -7.66 7.24
N SER A 192 -35.17 -8.23 7.46
CA SER A 192 -35.91 -8.05 8.71
C SER A 192 -36.60 -9.33 9.20
#